data_AF-A0A382Z8P7-F1
#
_entry.id   AF-A0A382Z8P7-F1
#
_cell.length_a   1.000
_cell.length_b   1.000
_cell.length_c   1.000
_cell.angle_alpha   90.00
_cell.angle_beta   90.00
_cell.angle_gamma   90.00
#
_symmetry.space_group_name_H-M   'P 1'
#
loop_
_entity.id
_entity.type
_entity.pdbx_description
1 polymer ?
#
loop_
_entity_poly.entity_id
_entity_poly.type
_entity_poly.pdbx_seq_one_letter_code
_entity_poly.pdbx_strand_id
1 'polypeptide(L)'
;VGKKSNLNISLKKLHLQDLIRTETFTSKVFDLDIDGSPEKVLPRDIAYDPVSDEPIHIDFIRIAKGLILTLEIPVKFINSDKSPGLKKGGVLN
;
A
#
# COMPACT_ATOMS: atom_id res chain seq x y z
N VAL A 1 -1.71 17.72 7.05
CA VAL A 1 -1.67 17.75 5.57
C VAL A 1 -3.04 17.30 5.07
N GLY A 2 -3.69 18.14 4.25
CA GLY A 2 -5.13 18.12 3.98
C GLY A 2 -5.85 19.16 4.84
N LYS A 3 -6.64 20.06 4.21
CA LYS A 3 -7.40 21.10 4.93
C LYS A 3 -8.59 20.54 5.72
N LYS A 4 -9.05 19.33 5.37
CA LYS A 4 -10.12 18.60 6.04
C LYS A 4 -9.57 17.84 7.25
N SER A 5 -10.32 17.81 8.34
CA SER A 5 -10.01 17.04 9.54
C SER A 5 -9.85 15.54 9.24
N ASN A 6 -9.21 14.80 10.15
CA ASN A 6 -9.17 13.35 10.07
C ASN A 6 -10.58 12.79 10.18
N LEU A 7 -10.83 11.68 9.49
CA LEU A 7 -12.13 11.03 9.45
C LEU A 7 -11.95 9.55 9.70
N ASN A 8 -12.74 9.01 10.63
CA ASN A 8 -12.84 7.57 10.82
C ASN A 8 -13.87 7.04 9.84
N ILE A 9 -13.47 6.06 9.06
CA ILE A 9 -14.34 5.38 8.09
C ILE A 9 -14.40 3.89 8.42
N SER A 10 -15.49 3.24 8.03
CA SER A 10 -15.62 1.78 8.13
C SER A 10 -15.77 1.20 6.73
N LEU A 11 -15.00 0.15 6.45
CA LEU A 11 -14.96 -0.52 5.16
C LEU A 11 -15.20 -2.01 5.39
N LYS A 12 -15.93 -2.67 4.48
CA LYS A 12 -16.07 -4.12 4.55
C LYS A 12 -14.73 -4.76 4.15
N LYS A 13 -14.21 -5.64 5.01
CA LYS A 13 -12.96 -6.40 4.81
C LYS A 13 -12.84 -7.02 3.41
N LEU A 14 -13.94 -7.55 2.89
CA LEU A 14 -14.00 -8.20 1.58
C LEU A 14 -13.48 -7.32 0.43
N HIS A 15 -13.63 -6.00 0.52
CA HIS A 15 -13.14 -5.09 -0.52
C HIS A 15 -11.63 -4.87 -0.50
N LEU A 16 -10.95 -5.18 0.62
CA LEU A 16 -9.55 -4.86 0.84
C LEU A 16 -8.67 -6.10 1.03
N GLN A 17 -9.22 -7.25 1.42
CA GLN A 17 -8.45 -8.44 1.80
C GLN A 17 -7.42 -8.87 0.74
N ASP A 18 -7.81 -8.84 -0.54
CA ASP A 18 -6.93 -9.26 -1.64
C ASP A 18 -5.96 -8.13 -2.02
N LEU A 19 -6.38 -6.88 -1.88
CA LEU A 19 -5.56 -5.70 -2.19
C LEU A 19 -4.40 -5.55 -1.20
N ILE A 20 -4.66 -5.75 0.11
CA ILE A 20 -3.66 -5.66 1.18
C ILE A 20 -2.52 -6.66 0.95
N ARG A 21 -2.83 -7.83 0.37
CA ARG A 21 -1.86 -8.89 0.07
C ARG A 21 -0.98 -8.59 -1.15
N THR A 22 -1.25 -7.52 -1.88
CA THR A 22 -0.41 -7.14 -3.02
C THR A 22 0.85 -6.40 -2.58
N GLU A 23 1.99 -6.72 -3.20
CA GLU A 23 3.27 -6.04 -2.94
C GLU A 23 3.18 -4.52 -3.15
N THR A 24 2.27 -4.07 -4.02
CA THR A 24 2.09 -2.66 -4.37
C THR A 24 1.09 -1.92 -3.51
N PHE A 25 0.47 -2.55 -2.50
CA PHE A 25 -0.65 -1.97 -1.78
C PHE A 25 -0.33 -0.57 -1.21
N THR A 26 0.79 -0.44 -0.50
CA THR A 26 1.24 0.81 0.15
C THR A 26 1.72 1.88 -0.82
N SER A 27 2.00 1.54 -2.08
CA SER A 27 2.43 2.48 -3.13
C SER A 27 1.33 2.79 -4.15
N LYS A 28 0.15 2.17 -4.02
CA LYS A 28 -0.98 2.36 -4.92
C LYS A 28 -1.93 3.44 -4.42
N VAL A 29 -2.31 4.34 -5.31
CA VAL A 29 -3.36 5.34 -5.06
C VAL A 29 -4.74 4.70 -5.23
N PHE A 30 -5.63 4.96 -4.28
CA PHE A 30 -7.02 4.52 -4.30
C PHE A 30 -7.96 5.72 -4.33
N ASP A 31 -9.11 5.56 -4.98
CA ASP A 31 -10.25 6.46 -4.85
C ASP A 31 -11.20 5.87 -3.80
N LEU A 32 -11.30 6.51 -2.64
CA LEU A 32 -12.29 6.15 -1.61
C LEU A 32 -13.52 7.03 -1.78
N ASP A 33 -14.67 6.39 -1.96
CA ASP A 33 -15.96 7.08 -1.89
C ASP A 33 -16.37 7.24 -0.42
N ILE A 34 -16.40 8.50 0.02
CA ILE A 34 -16.81 8.88 1.37
C ILE A 34 -18.05 9.75 1.22
N ASP A 35 -19.21 9.20 1.60
CA ASP A 35 -20.51 9.88 1.53
C ASP A 35 -20.85 10.47 0.15
N GLY A 36 -20.47 9.78 -0.94
CA GLY A 36 -20.69 10.22 -2.32
C GLY A 36 -19.61 11.15 -2.87
N SER A 37 -18.56 11.43 -2.08
CA SER A 37 -17.42 12.25 -2.48
C SER A 37 -16.17 11.38 -2.66
N PRO A 38 -15.64 11.23 -3.88
CA PRO A 38 -14.40 10.50 -4.09
C PRO A 38 -13.19 11.29 -3.56
N GLU A 39 -12.36 10.64 -2.76
CA GLU A 39 -11.12 11.17 -2.21
C GLU A 39 -9.95 10.29 -2.65
N LYS A 40 -8.91 10.90 -3.23
CA LYS A 40 -7.67 10.20 -3.57
C LYS A 40 -6.85 9.97 -2.32
N VAL A 41 -6.54 8.71 -2.04
CA VAL A 41 -5.79 8.31 -0.85
C VAL A 41 -4.66 7.35 -1.17
N LEU A 42 -3.69 7.29 -0.28
CA LEU A 42 -2.62 6.31 -0.26
C LEU A 42 -2.65 5.58 1.09
N PRO A 43 -2.53 4.24 1.15
CA PRO A 43 -2.35 3.52 2.39
C PRO A 43 -1.00 3.89 3.02
N ARG A 44 -0.99 4.16 4.32
CA ARG A 44 0.21 4.53 5.06
C ARG A 44 0.66 3.43 6.01
N ASP A 45 -0.28 2.84 6.74
CA ASP A 45 0.01 1.83 7.75
C ASP A 45 -1.15 0.84 7.87
N ILE A 46 -0.83 -0.37 8.33
CA ILE A 46 -1.78 -1.45 8.55
C ILE A 46 -1.47 -2.08 9.90
N ALA A 47 -2.45 -2.05 10.81
CA ALA A 47 -2.39 -2.82 12.04
C ALA A 47 -3.02 -4.19 11.83
N TYR A 48 -2.36 -5.21 12.35
CA TYR A 48 -2.80 -6.60 12.30
C TYR A 48 -3.14 -7.10 13.71
N ASP A 49 -4.10 -8.01 13.78
CA ASP A 49 -4.35 -8.80 14.97
C ASP A 49 -3.16 -9.75 15.22
N PRO A 50 -2.57 -9.77 16.43
CA PRO A 50 -1.33 -10.52 16.69
C PRO A 50 -1.50 -12.04 16.76
N VAL A 51 -2.74 -12.55 16.73
CA VAL A 51 -3.02 -14.00 16.84
C VAL A 51 -3.46 -14.56 15.49
N SER A 52 -4.33 -13.83 14.79
CA SER A 52 -4.93 -14.27 13.53
C SER A 52 -4.22 -13.71 12.29
N ASP A 53 -3.30 -12.75 12.45
CA ASP A 53 -2.65 -12.01 11.36
C ASP A 53 -3.64 -11.31 10.41
N GLU A 54 -4.86 -11.06 10.89
CA GLU A 54 -5.90 -10.39 10.12
C GLU A 54 -5.79 -8.86 10.26
N PRO A 55 -5.96 -8.07 9.18
CA PRO A 55 -5.89 -6.62 9.27
C PRO A 55 -7.09 -6.09 10.06
N ILE A 56 -6.81 -5.29 11.10
CA ILE A 56 -7.81 -4.70 11.99
C ILE A 56 -7.99 -3.20 11.80
N HIS A 57 -6.96 -2.51 11.29
CA HIS A 57 -6.99 -1.07 11.04
C HIS A 57 -6.06 -0.70 9.88
N ILE A 58 -6.46 0.29 9.08
CA ILE A 58 -5.64 0.83 8.00
C ILE A 58 -5.68 2.35 8.08
N ASP A 59 -4.50 2.97 8.08
CA ASP A 59 -4.36 4.40 7.96
C ASP A 59 -4.21 4.81 6.50
N PHE A 60 -5.01 5.78 6.08
CA PHE A 60 -4.94 6.39 4.76
C PHE A 60 -4.51 7.84 4.84
N ILE A 61 -3.66 8.28 3.92
CA ILE A 61 -3.31 9.69 3.72
C ILE A 61 -4.01 10.20 2.48
N ARG A 62 -4.73 11.33 2.60
CA ARG A 62 -5.31 12.03 1.45
C ARG A 62 -4.22 12.69 0.61
N ILE A 63 -4.31 12.50 -0.70
CA ILE A 63 -3.40 13.11 -1.66
C ILE A 63 -3.97 14.47 -2.06
N ALA A 64 -3.32 15.53 -1.60
CA ALA A 64 -3.62 16.90 -2.01
C ALA A 64 -2.71 17.34 -3.15
N LYS A 65 -3.20 18.24 -4.01
CA LYS A 65 -2.39 18.83 -5.08
C LYS A 65 -1.16 19.55 -4.46
N GLY A 66 0.03 19.24 -4.99
CA GLY A 66 1.29 19.83 -4.53
C GLY A 66 1.89 19.16 -3.29
N LEU A 67 1.29 18.09 -2.77
CA LEU A 67 1.87 17.31 -1.69
C LEU A 67 3.09 16.51 -2.19
N ILE A 68 4.23 16.71 -1.54
CA ILE A 68 5.43 15.88 -1.74
C ILE A 68 5.34 14.71 -0.77
N LEU A 69 5.38 13.49 -1.30
CA LEU A 69 5.36 12.25 -0.54
C LEU A 69 6.63 11.46 -0.81
N THR A 70 7.16 10.81 0.22
CA THR A 70 8.20 9.78 0.07
C THR A 70 7.53 8.43 0.16
N LEU A 71 7.66 7.63 -0.90
CA LEU A 71 7.05 6.31 -1.03
C LEU A 71 8.14 5.25 -1.14
N GLU A 72 7.92 4.12 -0.49
CA GLU A 72 8.69 2.91 -0.73
C GLU A 72 8.06 2.16 -1.90
N ILE A 73 8.80 2.03 -3.00
CA ILE A 73 8.34 1.32 -4.19
C ILE A 73 9.02 -0.04 -4.22
N PRO A 74 8.27 -1.15 -4.21
CA PRO A 74 8.85 -2.48 -4.30
C PRO A 74 9.55 -2.66 -5.65
N VAL A 75 10.77 -3.19 -5.61
CA VAL A 75 11.55 -3.49 -6.82
C VAL A 75 11.39 -4.97 -7.15
N LYS A 76 11.04 -5.26 -8.41
CA LYS A 76 10.95 -6.62 -8.92
C LYS A 76 12.15 -6.94 -9.82
N PHE A 77 12.96 -7.90 -9.40
CA PHE A 77 14.04 -8.43 -10.23
C PHE A 77 13.48 -9.34 -11.31
N ILE A 78 13.94 -9.14 -12.55
CA ILE A 78 13.55 -9.93 -13.73
C ILE A 78 14.79 -10.54 -14.37
N ASN A 79 14.61 -11.63 -15.13
CA ASN A 79 15.68 -12.33 -15.85
C ASN A 79 16.83 -12.85 -14.96
N SER A 80 16.55 -13.19 -13.70
CA SER A 80 17.54 -13.80 -12.79
C SER A 80 18.15 -15.08 -13.37
N ASP A 81 17.36 -15.84 -14.13
CA ASP A 81 17.74 -17.04 -14.88
C ASP A 81 18.74 -16.77 -16.01
N LYS A 82 18.91 -15.52 -16.47
CA LYS A 82 19.88 -15.15 -17.51
C LYS A 82 21.17 -14.58 -16.94
N SER A 83 21.19 -14.24 -15.65
CA SER A 83 22.35 -13.62 -15.02
C SER A 83 23.55 -14.58 -14.96
N PRO A 84 24.67 -14.28 -15.64
CA PRO A 84 25.87 -15.12 -15.58
C PRO A 84 26.47 -15.19 -14.18
N GLY A 85 26.33 -14.12 -13.38
CA GLY A 85 26.81 -14.06 -12.00
C GLY A 85 26.01 -14.99 -11.08
N LEU A 86 24.68 -14.96 -11.16
CA LEU A 86 23.82 -15.86 -10.39
C LEU A 86 24.03 -17.32 -10.80
N LYS A 87 24.20 -17.60 -12.10
CA LYS A 87 24.52 -18.95 -12.60
C LYS A 87 25.84 -19.50 -12.08
N LYS A 88 26.82 -18.63 -11.85
CA LYS A 88 28.15 -18.98 -11.32
C LYS A 88 28.17 -19.10 -9.79
N GLY A 89 27.01 -19.03 -9.14
CA GLY A 89 26.88 -19.13 -7.67
C GLY A 89 27.07 -17.81 -6.93
N GLY A 90 27.11 -16.67 -7.64
CA GLY A 90 27.06 -15.35 -7.00
C GLY A 90 25.68 -15.08 -6.40
N VAL A 91 25.62 -14.19 -5.41
CA VAL A 91 24.38 -13.84 -4.68
C VAL A 91 24.00 -12.39 -4.98
N LEU A 92 22.70 -12.14 -5.17
CA LEU A 92 22.11 -10.81 -5.22
C LEU A 92 21.45 -10.54 -3.86
N ASN A 93 21.96 -9.56 -3.13
CA ASN A 93 21.46 -9.11 -1.83
C ASN A 93 20.94 -7.68 -1.91
#